data_AF-A0A9E0ZBD9-F1
#
_entry.id   AF-A0A9E0ZBD9-F1
#
_cell.length_a   1.000
_cell.length_b   1.000
_cell.length_c   1.000
_cell.angle_alpha   90.00
_cell.angle_beta   90.00
_cell.angle_gamma   90.00
#
_symmetry.space_group_name_H-M   'P 1'
#
loop_
_entity.id
_entity.type
_entity.pdbx_description
1 polymer ?
#
loop_
_entity_poly.entity_id
_entity_poly.type
_entity_poly.pdbx_seq_one_letter_code
_entity_poly.pdbx_strand_id
1 'polypeptide(L)'
;MAKNSPDEVKNIKMVEKQAAEASIINLKEYRAKRQFGKTPEPMAETVETPNRMPVFVVQKHDASHFHFDFRLEVDGVLKSWVVPKGPSMNPKDKRLAIEVEDHPLSYAHFEGVIPEGNYGAGTVEIWDSGTYAYVGNNRNISAAIKNGILEFKLHGHKLKGLFVLIHTNMDDQDKDWLLIKKDDVFAATHVYDAKIIPSYDEVFL
;
A
#
# COMPACT_ATOMS: atom_id res chain seq x y z
N MET A 1 -15.11 -27.54 19.21
CA MET A 1 -14.30 -27.07 18.07
C MET A 1 -14.62 -27.97 16.88
N ALA A 2 -15.33 -27.45 15.88
CA ALA A 2 -15.61 -28.22 14.66
C ALA A 2 -14.28 -28.39 13.89
N LYS A 3 -13.90 -29.64 13.57
CA LYS A 3 -12.77 -29.91 12.68
C LYS A 3 -13.27 -29.82 11.24
N ASN A 4 -12.57 -29.06 10.40
CA ASN A 4 -12.91 -28.89 8.99
C ASN A 4 -12.92 -30.25 8.25
N SER A 5 -13.82 -30.39 7.28
CA SER A 5 -13.95 -31.60 6.46
C SER A 5 -12.69 -31.83 5.60
N PRO A 6 -12.31 -33.08 5.26
CA PRO A 6 -11.20 -33.36 4.34
C PRO A 6 -11.29 -32.60 3.01
N ASP A 7 -12.49 -32.35 2.49
CA ASP A 7 -12.71 -31.59 1.26
C ASP A 7 -12.48 -30.08 1.47
N GLU A 8 -12.82 -29.57 2.64
CA GLU A 8 -12.58 -28.19 3.04
C GLU A 8 -11.09 -27.92 3.22
N VAL A 9 -10.35 -28.87 3.81
CA VAL A 9 -8.88 -28.81 3.94
C VAL A 9 -8.18 -28.87 2.58
N LYS A 10 -8.65 -29.70 1.65
CA LYS A 10 -8.12 -29.75 0.27
C LYS A 10 -8.36 -28.43 -0.46
N ASN A 11 -9.54 -27.84 -0.31
CA ASN A 11 -9.90 -26.59 -0.97
C ASN A 11 -9.06 -25.42 -0.44
N ILE A 12 -8.84 -25.36 0.88
CA ILE A 12 -7.95 -24.36 1.52
C ILE A 12 -6.53 -24.46 0.94
N LYS A 13 -5.95 -25.66 0.91
CA LYS A 13 -4.60 -25.87 0.36
C LYS A 13 -4.46 -25.47 -1.11
N MET A 14 -5.51 -25.67 -1.90
CA MET A 14 -5.51 -25.29 -3.33
C MET A 14 -5.55 -23.77 -3.51
N VAL A 15 -6.37 -23.06 -2.72
CA VAL A 15 -6.46 -21.60 -2.74
C VAL A 15 -5.16 -20.96 -2.24
N GLU A 16 -4.57 -21.48 -1.16
CA GLU A 16 -3.26 -21.03 -0.66
C GLU A 16 -2.16 -21.19 -1.73
N LYS A 17 -2.18 -22.29 -2.49
CA LYS A 17 -1.24 -22.52 -3.59
C LYS A 17 -1.44 -21.54 -4.76
N GLN A 18 -2.67 -21.20 -5.11
CA GLN A 18 -2.93 -20.22 -6.17
C GLN A 18 -2.53 -18.79 -5.75
N ALA A 19 -2.81 -18.40 -4.51
CA ALA A 19 -2.37 -17.12 -3.96
C ALA A 19 -0.83 -17.03 -3.89
N ALA A 20 -0.18 -18.15 -3.56
CA ALA A 20 1.27 -18.29 -3.60
C ALA A 20 1.86 -18.04 -4.99
N GLU A 21 1.31 -18.69 -6.02
CA GLU A 21 1.79 -18.52 -7.39
C GLU A 21 1.55 -17.08 -7.91
N ALA A 22 0.39 -16.49 -7.58
CA ALA A 22 0.06 -15.11 -7.96
C ALA A 22 1.00 -14.08 -7.33
N SER A 23 1.26 -14.18 -6.01
CA SER A 23 2.18 -13.27 -5.31
C SER A 23 3.61 -13.33 -5.87
N ILE A 24 4.11 -14.54 -6.19
CA ILE A 24 5.43 -14.72 -6.81
C ILE A 24 5.52 -14.02 -8.18
N ILE A 25 4.47 -14.12 -9.00
CA ILE A 25 4.40 -13.47 -10.32
C ILE A 25 4.37 -11.95 -10.15
N ASN A 26 3.54 -11.45 -9.24
CA ASN A 26 3.38 -10.02 -8.96
C ASN A 26 4.69 -9.37 -8.46
N LEU A 27 5.48 -10.10 -7.67
CA LEU A 27 6.76 -9.61 -7.12
C LEU A 27 7.95 -9.76 -8.07
N LYS A 28 7.73 -10.17 -9.33
CA LYS A 28 8.82 -10.36 -10.30
C LYS A 28 9.58 -9.07 -10.59
N GLU A 29 8.87 -7.96 -10.81
CA GLU A 29 9.51 -6.66 -11.05
C GLU A 29 10.22 -6.16 -9.79
N TYR A 30 9.62 -6.37 -8.62
CA TYR A 30 10.24 -6.05 -7.34
C TYR A 30 11.62 -6.69 -7.21
N ARG A 31 11.67 -8.03 -7.32
CA ARG A 31 12.91 -8.80 -7.20
C ARG A 31 13.94 -8.42 -8.26
N ALA A 32 13.51 -8.10 -9.48
CA ALA A 32 14.41 -7.70 -10.56
C ALA A 32 15.12 -6.36 -10.30
N LYS A 33 14.50 -5.45 -9.54
CA LYS A 33 15.05 -4.12 -9.24
C LYS A 33 15.97 -4.09 -8.01
N ARG A 34 15.97 -5.11 -7.15
CA ARG A 34 16.72 -5.11 -5.87
C ARG A 34 18.00 -5.93 -5.94
N GLN A 35 19.03 -5.45 -5.26
CA GLN A 35 20.27 -6.17 -4.99
C GLN A 35 20.31 -6.58 -3.52
N PHE A 36 19.62 -7.66 -3.14
CA PHE A 36 19.41 -8.04 -1.73
C PHE A 36 20.68 -8.29 -0.90
N GLY A 37 21.85 -8.50 -1.54
CA GLY A 37 23.14 -8.52 -0.84
C GLY A 37 23.69 -7.13 -0.46
N LYS A 38 23.01 -6.05 -0.87
CA LYS A 38 23.43 -4.65 -0.72
C LYS A 38 22.32 -3.73 -0.22
N THR A 39 21.15 -4.27 0.11
CA THR A 39 20.02 -3.52 0.65
C THR A 39 19.42 -4.28 1.83
N PRO A 40 18.98 -3.59 2.90
CA PRO A 40 18.26 -4.21 4.01
C PRO A 40 16.78 -4.52 3.66
N GLU A 41 16.33 -4.21 2.45
CA GLU A 41 14.97 -4.49 1.98
C GLU A 41 14.66 -6.00 2.00
N PRO A 42 13.40 -6.39 2.28
CA PRO A 42 13.00 -7.80 2.36
C PRO A 42 13.08 -8.50 0.99
N MET A 43 13.58 -9.73 0.99
CA MET A 43 13.89 -10.48 -0.23
C MET A 43 12.67 -10.99 -1.01
N ALA A 44 11.47 -10.86 -0.45
CA ALA A 44 10.23 -11.41 -1.01
C ALA A 44 10.31 -12.94 -1.28
N GLU A 45 11.05 -13.73 -0.49
CA GLU A 45 11.33 -15.15 -0.79
C GLU A 45 10.16 -16.09 -0.44
N THR A 46 9.36 -15.73 0.56
CA THR A 46 8.24 -16.54 1.02
C THR A 46 6.92 -15.96 0.58
N VAL A 47 5.98 -16.84 0.26
CA VAL A 47 4.58 -16.46 0.11
C VAL A 47 4.08 -16.06 1.48
N GLU A 48 3.72 -14.81 1.63
CA GLU A 48 3.16 -14.28 2.85
C GLU A 48 1.65 -14.47 2.79
N THR A 49 1.08 -15.07 3.84
CA THR A 49 -0.36 -15.30 3.91
C THR A 49 -1.07 -13.96 4.09
N PRO A 50 -2.10 -13.65 3.30
CA PRO A 50 -2.89 -12.44 3.49
C PRO A 50 -3.42 -12.36 4.92
N ASN A 51 -3.45 -11.15 5.48
CA ASN A 51 -4.02 -10.89 6.78
C ASN A 51 -5.54 -11.11 6.75
N ARG A 52 -6.09 -11.51 7.90
CA ARG A 52 -7.55 -11.58 8.08
C ARG A 52 -8.24 -10.23 7.89
N MET A 53 -7.52 -9.15 8.16
CA MET A 53 -7.90 -7.77 7.86
C MET A 53 -6.77 -7.17 7.03
N PRO A 54 -7.01 -6.73 5.80
CA PRO A 54 -5.95 -6.27 4.93
C PRO A 54 -5.34 -4.97 5.49
N VAL A 55 -4.02 -4.86 5.39
CA VAL A 55 -3.26 -3.72 5.94
C VAL A 55 -2.99 -2.64 4.91
N PHE A 56 -2.76 -1.43 5.38
CA PHE A 56 -2.17 -0.37 4.59
C PHE A 56 -0.97 0.22 5.32
N VAL A 57 -0.05 0.79 4.54
CA VAL A 57 1.08 1.55 5.06
C VAL A 57 1.30 2.78 4.20
N VAL A 58 1.75 3.85 4.84
CA VAL A 58 2.28 5.04 4.17
C VAL A 58 3.69 5.25 4.69
N GLN A 59 4.67 5.23 3.79
CA GLN A 59 6.07 5.49 4.12
C GLN A 59 6.49 6.86 3.59
N LYS A 60 7.21 7.64 4.40
CA LYS A 60 8.01 8.76 3.90
C LYS A 60 9.26 8.17 3.26
N HIS A 61 9.59 8.63 2.05
CA HIS A 61 10.80 8.21 1.36
C HIS A 61 11.62 9.43 0.98
N ASP A 62 12.70 9.66 1.71
CA ASP A 62 13.70 10.68 1.42
C ASP A 62 14.75 10.13 0.45
N ALA A 63 14.30 9.93 -0.79
CA ALA A 63 15.14 9.52 -1.91
C ALA A 63 15.71 10.75 -2.63
N SER A 64 16.16 10.58 -3.89
CA SER A 64 16.55 11.72 -4.75
C SER A 64 15.52 12.86 -4.78
N HIS A 65 14.23 12.49 -4.67
CA HIS A 65 13.13 13.41 -4.44
C HIS A 65 12.30 12.86 -3.30
N PHE A 66 12.03 13.70 -2.30
CA PHE A 66 11.14 13.37 -1.21
C PHE A 66 9.73 13.07 -1.72
N HIS A 67 9.18 11.92 -1.33
CA HIS A 67 7.80 11.53 -1.62
C HIS A 67 7.23 10.63 -0.51
N PHE A 68 5.99 10.20 -0.69
CA PHE A 68 5.38 9.19 0.16
C PHE A 68 5.04 7.96 -0.68
N ASP A 69 5.31 6.78 -0.18
CA ASP A 69 4.79 5.54 -0.75
C ASP A 69 3.50 5.16 -0.02
N PHE A 70 2.39 5.11 -0.76
CA PHE A 70 1.10 4.63 -0.27
C PHE A 70 0.89 3.20 -0.73
N ARG A 71 0.59 2.28 0.20
CA ARG A 71 0.47 0.86 -0.13
C ARG A 71 -0.77 0.22 0.48
N LEU A 72 -1.41 -0.68 -0.27
CA LEU A 72 -2.55 -1.49 0.15
C LEU A 72 -2.23 -2.98 -0.03
N GLU A 73 -2.47 -3.79 0.99
CA GLU A 73 -2.42 -5.24 0.88
C GLU A 73 -3.55 -5.75 -0.03
N VAL A 74 -3.21 -6.38 -1.16
CA VAL A 74 -4.15 -6.97 -2.13
C VAL A 74 -3.56 -8.27 -2.65
N ASP A 75 -4.32 -9.36 -2.60
CA ASP A 75 -3.93 -10.68 -3.13
C ASP A 75 -2.51 -11.14 -2.74
N GLY A 76 -2.12 -10.88 -1.49
CA GLY A 76 -0.84 -11.33 -0.93
C GLY A 76 0.37 -10.45 -1.29
N VAL A 77 0.16 -9.28 -1.86
CA VAL A 77 1.20 -8.27 -2.12
C VAL A 77 0.74 -6.87 -1.69
N LEU A 78 1.67 -5.94 -1.61
CA LEU A 78 1.38 -4.52 -1.41
C LEU A 78 1.32 -3.81 -2.77
N LYS A 79 0.09 -3.56 -3.24
CA LYS A 79 -0.16 -2.64 -4.35
C LYS A 79 0.29 -1.24 -3.93
N SER A 80 1.14 -0.61 -4.73
CA SER A 80 1.94 0.54 -4.29
C SER A 80 1.83 1.73 -5.24
N TRP A 81 1.77 2.93 -4.66
CA TRP A 81 1.75 4.20 -5.37
C TRP A 81 2.69 5.22 -4.73
N VAL A 82 3.46 5.93 -5.55
CA VAL A 82 4.21 7.11 -5.14
C VAL A 82 3.27 8.33 -5.13
N VAL A 83 3.19 9.02 -3.98
CA VAL A 83 2.37 10.21 -3.75
C VAL A 83 3.29 11.39 -3.42
N PRO A 84 3.73 12.20 -4.40
CA PRO A 84 4.79 13.20 -4.20
C PRO A 84 4.50 14.26 -3.12
N LYS A 85 3.22 14.64 -2.98
CA LYS A 85 2.78 15.60 -1.95
C LYS A 85 2.26 14.91 -0.68
N GLY A 86 2.21 13.59 -0.66
CA GLY A 86 1.57 12.79 0.38
C GLY A 86 0.04 12.83 0.36
N PRO A 87 -0.60 11.92 1.11
CA PRO A 87 -2.05 11.82 1.23
C PRO A 87 -2.64 13.05 1.93
N SER A 88 -3.94 13.29 1.75
CA SER A 88 -4.64 14.40 2.38
C SER A 88 -5.91 13.96 3.09
N MET A 89 -6.20 14.57 4.24
CA MET A 89 -7.52 14.43 4.89
C MET A 89 -8.52 15.49 4.42
N ASN A 90 -8.14 16.42 3.53
CA ASN A 90 -9.05 17.41 2.97
C ASN A 90 -9.69 16.90 1.66
N PRO A 91 -11.03 16.76 1.57
CA PRO A 91 -11.69 16.28 0.35
C PRO A 91 -11.51 17.17 -0.90
N LYS A 92 -11.08 18.42 -0.73
CA LYS A 92 -10.78 19.33 -1.83
C LYS A 92 -9.43 19.04 -2.49
N ASP A 93 -8.55 18.31 -1.83
CA ASP A 93 -7.24 17.96 -2.35
C ASP A 93 -7.34 16.73 -3.27
N LYS A 94 -6.85 16.87 -4.50
CA LYS A 94 -6.62 15.76 -5.42
C LYS A 94 -5.13 15.45 -5.45
N ARG A 95 -4.71 14.33 -4.89
CA ARG A 95 -3.29 13.95 -4.80
C ARG A 95 -2.95 12.99 -5.94
N LEU A 96 -1.98 13.37 -6.76
CA LEU A 96 -1.37 12.45 -7.72
C LEU A 96 -0.76 11.26 -6.97
N ALA A 97 -1.09 10.06 -7.42
CA ALA A 97 -0.59 8.78 -6.93
C ALA A 97 -0.12 7.98 -8.15
N ILE A 98 1.17 7.76 -8.30
CA ILE A 98 1.77 7.12 -9.48
C ILE A 98 1.98 5.64 -9.13
N GLU A 99 1.35 4.74 -9.86
CA GLU A 99 1.49 3.30 -9.63
C GLU A 99 2.94 2.84 -9.86
N VAL A 100 3.46 2.06 -8.91
CA VAL A 100 4.79 1.46 -8.95
C VAL A 100 4.70 -0.04 -8.70
N GLU A 101 5.83 -0.75 -8.76
CA GLU A 101 5.80 -2.20 -8.60
C GLU A 101 5.23 -2.66 -7.25
N ASP A 102 4.64 -3.85 -7.25
CA ASP A 102 4.16 -4.49 -6.04
C ASP A 102 5.32 -4.74 -5.06
N HIS A 103 5.04 -4.64 -3.76
CA HIS A 103 6.03 -4.92 -2.71
C HIS A 103 5.60 -6.14 -1.88
N PRO A 104 6.52 -6.89 -1.25
CA PRO A 104 6.14 -7.97 -0.34
C PRO A 104 5.41 -7.39 0.90
N LEU A 105 4.54 -8.16 1.55
CA LEU A 105 3.82 -7.71 2.76
C LEU A 105 4.78 -7.37 3.90
N SER A 106 5.90 -8.08 4.03
CA SER A 106 6.97 -7.72 4.98
C SER A 106 7.52 -6.31 4.79
N TYR A 107 7.41 -5.73 3.59
CA TYR A 107 7.81 -4.34 3.34
C TYR A 107 6.94 -3.33 4.09
N ALA A 108 5.73 -3.71 4.53
CA ALA A 108 4.86 -2.85 5.34
C ALA A 108 5.48 -2.48 6.71
N HIS A 109 6.47 -3.24 7.15
CA HIS A 109 7.19 -3.02 8.41
C HIS A 109 8.62 -2.52 8.20
N PHE A 110 9.01 -2.25 6.94
CA PHE A 110 10.35 -1.80 6.65
C PHE A 110 10.53 -0.31 6.99
N GLU A 111 11.52 -0.04 7.82
CA GLU A 111 12.09 1.28 8.10
C GLU A 111 13.61 1.17 8.06
N GLY A 112 14.27 2.20 7.54
CA GLY A 112 15.72 2.23 7.48
C GLY A 112 16.26 2.97 6.26
N VAL A 113 17.57 2.84 6.06
CA VAL A 113 18.27 3.49 4.96
C VAL A 113 18.52 2.47 3.85
N ILE A 114 18.01 2.74 2.66
CA ILE A 114 18.37 2.03 1.44
C ILE A 114 19.68 2.62 0.93
N PRO A 115 20.80 1.87 0.90
CA PRO A 115 22.10 2.43 0.59
C PRO A 115 22.20 3.00 -0.83
N GLU A 116 23.03 4.03 -1.01
CA GLU A 116 23.30 4.62 -2.33
C GLU A 116 23.71 3.57 -3.38
N GLY A 117 23.28 3.79 -4.62
CA GLY A 117 23.50 2.85 -5.73
C GLY A 117 22.49 1.70 -5.81
N ASN A 118 21.59 1.57 -4.83
CA ASN A 118 20.41 0.71 -4.92
C ASN A 118 19.21 1.47 -5.51
N TYR A 119 18.28 0.72 -6.09
CA TYR A 119 16.98 1.27 -6.49
C TYR A 119 16.23 1.76 -5.24
N GLY A 120 15.70 2.98 -5.28
CA GLY A 120 15.05 3.57 -4.11
C GLY A 120 16.02 4.01 -3.00
N ALA A 121 17.30 4.24 -3.30
CA ALA A 121 18.24 4.77 -2.32
C ALA A 121 17.69 6.02 -1.60
N GLY A 122 17.81 6.04 -0.27
CA GLY A 122 17.20 7.03 0.59
C GLY A 122 16.72 6.47 1.93
N THR A 123 16.22 7.35 2.78
CA THR A 123 15.67 6.97 4.10
C THR A 123 14.18 6.68 3.97
N VAL A 124 13.75 5.55 4.52
CA VAL A 124 12.35 5.10 4.56
C VAL A 124 11.87 5.08 6.02
N GLU A 125 10.78 5.78 6.29
CA GLU A 125 10.15 5.86 7.61
C GLU A 125 8.65 5.61 7.49
N ILE A 126 8.04 4.88 8.43
CA ILE A 126 6.59 4.67 8.46
C ILE A 126 5.92 5.96 8.94
N TRP A 127 5.18 6.59 8.04
CA TRP A 127 4.41 7.79 8.35
C TRP A 127 3.03 7.45 8.93
N ASP A 128 2.34 6.45 8.41
CA ASP A 128 1.09 5.93 8.98
C ASP A 128 0.94 4.47 8.61
N SER A 129 0.20 3.73 9.43
CA SER A 129 -0.12 2.33 9.16
C SER A 129 -1.42 1.95 9.87
N GLY A 130 -2.03 0.86 9.40
CA GLY A 130 -3.24 0.34 10.00
C GLY A 130 -3.91 -0.70 9.13
N THR A 131 -5.20 -0.90 9.36
CA THR A 131 -6.03 -1.76 8.51
C THR A 131 -6.87 -0.92 7.59
N TYR A 132 -7.40 -1.54 6.54
CA TYR A 132 -8.41 -0.91 5.71
C TYR A 132 -9.55 -1.88 5.38
N ALA A 133 -10.67 -1.33 4.97
CA ALA A 133 -11.84 -2.09 4.56
C ALA A 133 -12.33 -1.60 3.19
N TYR A 134 -12.76 -2.52 2.35
CA TYR A 134 -13.42 -2.18 1.09
C TYR A 134 -14.80 -1.58 1.35
N VAL A 135 -15.24 -0.67 0.47
CA VAL A 135 -16.57 -0.04 0.54
C VAL A 135 -17.53 -0.74 -0.42
N GLY A 136 -18.52 -1.45 0.12
CA GLY A 136 -19.58 -2.13 -0.64
C GLY A 136 -19.54 -3.66 -0.54
N ASN A 137 -20.43 -4.33 -1.28
CA ASN A 137 -20.66 -5.78 -1.18
C ASN A 137 -19.65 -6.63 -1.98
N ASN A 138 -18.96 -6.05 -2.96
CA ASN A 138 -18.00 -6.77 -3.79
C ASN A 138 -16.58 -6.59 -3.25
N ARG A 139 -16.05 -7.56 -2.53
CA ARG A 139 -14.71 -7.50 -1.91
C ARG A 139 -13.55 -7.71 -2.90
N ASN A 140 -13.80 -7.71 -4.21
CA ASN A 140 -12.75 -7.93 -5.20
C ASN A 140 -11.97 -6.64 -5.49
N ILE A 141 -10.96 -6.37 -4.67
CA ILE A 141 -10.12 -5.18 -4.75
C ILE A 141 -9.30 -5.17 -6.05
N SER A 142 -8.75 -6.31 -6.46
CA SER A 142 -8.01 -6.43 -7.70
C SER A 142 -8.84 -6.09 -8.94
N ALA A 143 -10.12 -6.48 -8.95
CA ALA A 143 -11.04 -6.07 -10.01
C ALA A 143 -11.33 -4.56 -9.97
N ALA A 144 -11.48 -3.97 -8.79
CA ALA A 144 -11.68 -2.52 -8.63
C ALA A 144 -10.47 -1.72 -9.13
N ILE A 145 -9.25 -2.15 -8.79
CA ILE A 145 -8.01 -1.59 -9.33
C ILE A 145 -7.98 -1.71 -10.86
N LYS A 146 -8.27 -2.90 -11.41
CA LYS A 146 -8.30 -3.09 -12.87
C LYS A 146 -9.34 -2.21 -13.57
N ASN A 147 -10.47 -1.93 -12.91
CA ASN A 147 -11.52 -1.05 -13.42
C ASN A 147 -11.20 0.44 -13.24
N GLY A 148 -10.07 0.78 -12.61
CA GLY A 148 -9.61 2.15 -12.43
C GLY A 148 -10.32 2.94 -11.32
N ILE A 149 -11.16 2.31 -10.50
CA ILE A 149 -11.83 2.99 -9.37
C ILE A 149 -11.87 2.07 -8.17
N LEU A 150 -11.24 2.50 -7.08
CA LEU A 150 -11.20 1.77 -5.81
C LEU A 150 -11.65 2.70 -4.67
N GLU A 151 -12.80 2.39 -4.07
CA GLU A 151 -13.27 3.05 -2.83
C GLU A 151 -12.99 2.18 -1.61
N PHE A 152 -12.41 2.78 -0.58
CA PHE A 152 -11.97 2.08 0.63
C PHE A 152 -12.02 2.97 1.86
N LYS A 153 -12.02 2.35 3.03
CA LYS A 153 -12.00 3.01 4.33
C LYS A 153 -10.71 2.69 5.06
N LEU A 154 -9.94 3.71 5.40
CA LEU A 154 -8.71 3.58 6.18
C LEU A 154 -9.00 3.65 7.68
N HIS A 155 -8.29 2.80 8.42
CA HIS A 155 -8.31 2.72 9.88
C HIS A 155 -6.87 2.86 10.41
N GLY A 156 -6.25 4.02 10.15
CA GLY A 156 -4.92 4.37 10.66
C GLY A 156 -4.94 5.32 11.84
N HIS A 157 -3.75 5.79 12.19
CA HIS A 157 -3.57 6.82 13.22
C HIS A 157 -3.81 8.21 12.64
N LYS A 158 -3.28 8.48 11.43
CA LYS A 158 -3.39 9.77 10.74
C LYS A 158 -4.49 9.76 9.68
N LEU A 159 -4.50 8.74 8.83
CA LEU A 159 -5.49 8.57 7.78
C LEU A 159 -6.68 7.75 8.29
N LYS A 160 -7.86 8.37 8.24
CA LYS A 160 -9.10 7.77 8.74
C LYS A 160 -10.26 8.04 7.78
N GLY A 161 -11.19 7.09 7.71
CA GLY A 161 -12.41 7.27 6.94
C GLY A 161 -12.24 6.91 5.47
N LEU A 162 -13.16 7.41 4.65
CA LEU A 162 -13.36 7.04 3.27
C LEU A 162 -12.40 7.77 2.32
N PHE A 163 -11.82 7.01 1.41
CA PHE A 163 -10.94 7.45 0.33
C PHE A 163 -11.35 6.78 -0.98
N VAL A 164 -10.92 7.38 -2.08
CA VAL A 164 -11.01 6.80 -3.42
C VAL A 164 -9.68 6.95 -4.14
N LEU A 165 -9.29 5.90 -4.85
CA LEU A 165 -8.26 5.91 -5.90
C LEU A 165 -8.97 5.87 -7.26
N ILE A 166 -8.68 6.84 -8.11
CA ILE A 166 -9.24 6.95 -9.47
C ILE A 166 -8.08 6.97 -10.46
N HIS A 167 -8.01 5.96 -11.32
CA HIS A 167 -7.05 5.89 -12.41
C HIS A 167 -7.39 6.93 -13.48
N THR A 168 -6.35 7.54 -14.05
CA THR A 168 -6.47 8.63 -15.01
C THR A 168 -5.54 8.39 -16.17
N ASN A 169 -6.01 8.72 -17.38
CA ASN A 169 -5.21 8.58 -18.60
C ASN A 169 -4.40 9.88 -18.85
N MET A 170 -3.74 10.40 -17.81
CA MET A 170 -3.01 11.68 -17.88
C MET A 170 -1.56 11.52 -18.37
N ASP A 171 -1.00 10.31 -18.32
CA ASP A 171 0.33 9.99 -18.80
C ASP A 171 0.31 8.94 -19.92
N ASP A 172 1.39 8.88 -20.70
CA ASP A 172 1.57 7.89 -21.77
C ASP A 172 1.85 6.47 -21.22
N GLN A 173 2.15 6.36 -19.92
CA GLN A 173 2.50 5.09 -19.27
C GLN A 173 1.32 4.42 -18.56
N ASP A 174 0.15 5.08 -18.50
CA ASP A 174 -1.09 4.58 -17.90
C ASP A 174 -0.95 4.27 -16.40
N LYS A 175 -0.13 5.04 -15.68
CA LYS A 175 0.20 4.80 -14.26
C LYS A 175 -0.37 5.85 -13.30
N ASP A 176 -0.96 6.92 -13.83
CA ASP A 176 -1.41 8.02 -13.01
C ASP A 176 -2.77 7.76 -12.37
N TRP A 177 -2.80 7.85 -11.04
CA TRP A 177 -4.01 7.82 -10.23
C TRP A 177 -4.19 9.12 -9.44
N LEU A 178 -5.43 9.35 -8.99
CA LEU A 178 -5.77 10.35 -8.00
C LEU A 178 -6.22 9.68 -6.71
N LEU A 179 -5.51 9.95 -5.62
CA LEU A 179 -5.92 9.63 -4.26
C LEU A 179 -6.70 10.82 -3.69
N ILE A 180 -7.97 10.58 -3.33
CA ILE A 180 -8.90 11.63 -2.89
C ILE A 180 -9.61 11.19 -1.61
N LYS A 181 -9.59 12.05 -0.59
CA LYS A 181 -10.41 11.89 0.60
C LYS A 181 -11.89 12.15 0.27
N LYS A 182 -12.80 11.30 0.73
CA LYS A 182 -14.24 11.54 0.61
C LYS A 182 -14.72 12.42 1.77
N ASP A 183 -15.76 13.20 1.53
CA ASP A 183 -16.38 14.03 2.56
C ASP A 183 -17.13 13.14 3.56
N ASP A 184 -16.55 12.98 4.76
CA ASP A 184 -17.11 12.19 5.86
C ASP A 184 -16.73 12.83 7.20
N VAL A 185 -17.10 12.19 8.30
CA VAL A 185 -16.88 12.70 9.67
C VAL A 185 -15.41 12.90 10.05
N PHE A 186 -14.46 12.33 9.31
CA PHE A 186 -13.02 12.50 9.53
C PHE A 186 -12.39 13.55 8.60
N ALA A 187 -13.15 14.12 7.67
CA ALA A 187 -12.64 15.08 6.71
C ALA A 187 -12.12 16.35 7.40
N ALA A 188 -10.92 16.76 7.01
CA ALA A 188 -10.35 18.06 7.36
C ALA A 188 -10.89 19.15 6.43
N THR A 189 -11.08 20.35 6.97
CA THR A 189 -11.53 21.53 6.21
C THR A 189 -10.42 22.54 5.93
N HIS A 190 -9.25 22.36 6.56
CA HIS A 190 -8.07 23.22 6.45
C HIS A 190 -7.09 22.72 5.37
N VAL A 191 -6.12 23.56 5.01
CA VAL A 191 -5.00 23.13 4.13
C VAL A 191 -4.26 21.99 4.82
N TYR A 192 -4.09 20.87 4.12
CA TYR A 192 -3.49 19.66 4.68
C TYR A 192 -2.16 19.39 3.99
N ASP A 193 -1.04 19.45 4.72
CA ASP A 193 0.27 19.08 4.20
C ASP A 193 0.80 17.88 5.00
N ALA A 194 0.95 16.73 4.32
CA ALA A 194 1.43 15.51 4.95
C ALA A 194 2.87 15.63 5.48
N LYS A 195 3.68 16.53 4.89
CA LYS A 195 5.09 16.70 5.24
C LYS A 195 5.29 17.25 6.65
N ILE A 196 4.41 18.15 7.06
CA ILE A 196 4.47 18.82 8.37
C ILE A 196 3.75 18.04 9.48
N ILE A 197 3.09 16.94 9.15
CA ILE A 197 2.44 16.08 10.15
C ILE A 197 3.53 15.21 10.79
N PRO A 198 3.74 15.33 12.11
CA PRO A 198 4.81 14.63 12.84
C PRO A 198 4.77 13.13 12.60
N SER A 199 5.92 12.44 12.61
CA SER A 199 5.98 10.98 12.69
C SER A 199 5.42 10.51 14.04
N TYR A 200 5.10 9.21 14.15
CA TYR A 200 4.43 8.61 15.31
C TYR A 200 5.11 8.93 16.66
N ASP A 201 6.43 9.16 16.65
CA ASP A 201 7.24 9.31 17.86
C ASP A 201 7.19 10.70 18.51
N GLU A 202 6.68 11.73 17.84
CA GLU A 202 6.73 13.11 18.36
C GLU A 202 5.47 13.56 19.12
N VAL A 203 4.43 12.73 19.19
CA VAL A 203 3.12 13.12 19.76
C VAL A 203 3.02 12.85 21.28
N PHE A 204 4.07 12.30 21.90
CA PHE A 204 4.11 11.97 23.34
C PHE A 204 5.36 12.45 24.11
N LEU A 205 6.07 13.47 23.62
CA LEU A 205 7.14 14.15 24.38
C LEU A 205 6.68 15.50 24.94
#